data_AF-A0A3B9EW02-F1
#
_entry.id   AF-A0A3B9EW02-F1
#
_cell.length_a   1.000
_cell.length_b   1.000
_cell.length_c   1.000
_cell.angle_alpha   90.00
_cell.angle_beta   90.00
_cell.angle_gamma   90.00
#
_symmetry.space_group_name_H-M   'P 1'
#
loop_
_entity.id
_entity.type
_entity.pdbx_description
1 polymer ?
#
loop_
_entity_poly.entity_id
_entity_poly.type
_entity_poly.pdbx_seq_one_letter_code
_entity_poly.pdbx_strand_id
1 'polypeptide(L)' 'PAVHYTMGGIWVDYNLMTTVPGLYALGEANFSDHGANRLGASALMQGLADGYFVIPYTIG' A
#
# COMPACT_ATOMS: atom_id res chain seq x y z
N PRO A 1 -7.46 -6.65 23.66
CA PRO A 1 -7.75 -6.06 22.33
C PRO A 1 -7.01 -4.72 22.24
N ALA A 2 -6.26 -4.50 21.17
CA ALA A 2 -5.52 -3.27 20.93
C ALA A 2 -5.56 -2.94 19.44
N VAL A 3 -5.45 -1.64 19.09
CA VAL A 3 -5.28 -1.22 17.70
C VAL A 3 -4.00 -1.82 17.17
N HIS A 4 -4.08 -2.48 16.01
CA HIS A 4 -2.97 -3.31 15.51
C HIS A 4 -2.59 -3.01 14.07
N TYR A 5 -3.51 -2.49 13.24
CA TYR A 5 -3.25 -2.25 11.84
C TYR A 5 -4.23 -1.21 11.29
N THR A 6 -3.85 -0.50 10.25
CA THR A 6 -4.72 0.40 9.46
C THR A 6 -4.95 -0.18 8.07
N MET A 7 -6.22 -0.40 7.70
CA MET A 7 -6.59 -1.07 6.44
C MET A 7 -6.90 -0.06 5.35
N GLY A 8 -7.24 1.16 5.75
CA GLY A 8 -7.28 2.30 4.85
C GLY A 8 -5.92 2.99 4.77
N GLY A 9 -5.88 4.10 4.05
CA GLY A 9 -4.66 4.86 3.85
C GLY A 9 -4.88 5.93 2.79
N ILE A 10 -3.78 6.38 2.21
CA ILE A 10 -3.79 7.28 1.07
C ILE A 10 -4.28 6.50 -0.15
N TRP A 11 -5.19 7.12 -0.91
CA TRP A 11 -5.60 6.61 -2.21
C TRP A 11 -4.42 6.66 -3.19
N VAL A 12 -4.16 5.54 -3.85
CA VAL A 12 -3.16 5.42 -4.92
C VAL A 12 -3.75 4.68 -6.11
N ASP A 13 -3.16 4.88 -7.29
CA ASP A 13 -3.46 4.09 -8.47
C ASP A 13 -2.68 2.75 -8.48
N TYR A 14 -2.79 1.99 -9.59
CA TYR A 14 -2.05 0.72 -9.76
C TYR A 14 -0.53 0.88 -9.85
N ASN A 15 -0.04 2.11 -9.96
CA ASN A 15 1.37 2.47 -9.97
C ASN A 15 1.82 3.04 -8.61
N LEU A 16 0.97 2.96 -7.58
CA LEU A 16 1.24 3.51 -6.24
C LEU A 16 1.35 5.04 -6.21
N MET A 17 0.96 5.73 -7.28
CA MET A 17 0.97 7.19 -7.34
C MET A 17 -0.27 7.75 -6.65
N THR A 18 -0.06 8.73 -5.77
CA THR A 18 -1.16 9.46 -5.13
C THR A 18 -1.84 10.41 -6.12
N THR A 19 -2.85 11.15 -5.67
CA THR A 19 -3.45 12.22 -6.47
C THR A 19 -2.51 13.41 -6.71
N VAL A 20 -1.38 13.47 -6.01
CA VAL A 20 -0.32 14.47 -6.22
C VAL A 20 0.75 13.86 -7.14
N PRO A 21 0.98 14.42 -8.34
CA PRO A 21 1.97 13.88 -9.28
C PRO A 21 3.37 13.79 -8.68
N GLY A 22 4.00 12.63 -8.82
CA GLY A 22 5.35 12.35 -8.30
C GLY A 22 5.42 12.02 -6.80
N LEU A 23 4.29 12.05 -6.09
CA LEU A 23 4.19 11.54 -4.71
C LEU A 23 3.60 10.14 -4.70
N TYR A 24 4.28 9.20 -4.04
CA TYR A 24 3.90 7.80 -3.96
C TYR A 24 3.66 7.38 -2.50
N ALA A 25 2.76 6.42 -2.30
CA ALA A 25 2.48 5.82 -0.99
C ALA A 25 2.42 4.28 -1.12
N LEU A 26 3.00 3.58 -0.14
CA LEU A 26 3.21 2.13 -0.18
C LEU A 26 2.91 1.50 1.19
N GLY A 27 2.62 0.20 1.21
CA GLY A 27 2.47 -0.59 2.43
C GLY A 27 1.27 -0.16 3.28
N GLU A 28 1.39 -0.15 4.61
CA GLU A 28 0.27 0.17 5.51
C GLU A 28 -0.28 1.60 5.33
N ALA A 29 0.48 2.50 4.70
CA ALA A 29 0.00 3.84 4.37
C ALA A 29 -0.90 3.88 3.10
N ASN A 30 -0.98 2.79 2.35
CA ASN A 30 -1.76 2.63 1.12
C ASN A 30 -3.11 1.93 1.42
N PHE A 31 -4.19 2.41 0.81
CA PHE A 31 -5.56 1.90 0.97
C PHE A 31 -5.85 0.54 0.25
N SER A 32 -5.05 0.15 -0.74
CA SER A 32 -5.57 -0.63 -1.87
C SER A 32 -5.83 -2.13 -1.62
N ASP A 33 -5.18 -2.76 -0.64
CA ASP A 33 -5.01 -4.24 -0.65
C ASP A 33 -5.85 -5.01 0.38
N HIS A 34 -6.53 -4.32 1.30
CA HIS A 34 -7.15 -4.97 2.46
C HIS A 34 -8.67 -4.81 2.55
N GLY A 35 -9.27 -3.89 1.80
CA GLY A 35 -10.70 -3.63 1.88
C GLY A 35 -11.16 -3.39 3.33
N ALA A 36 -12.24 -4.06 3.75
CA ALA A 36 -12.81 -3.89 5.10
C ALA A 36 -12.12 -4.74 6.19
N ASN A 37 -11.30 -5.73 5.82
CA ASN A 37 -10.62 -6.57 6.79
C ASN A 37 -9.34 -7.19 6.21
N ARG A 38 -8.24 -7.02 6.93
CA ARG A 38 -6.95 -7.61 6.57
C ARG A 38 -6.91 -9.11 6.89
N LEU A 39 -6.34 -9.91 5.99
CA LEU A 39 -5.95 -11.30 6.25
C LEU A 39 -4.62 -11.38 7.03
N GLY A 40 -4.47 -12.38 7.89
CA GLY A 40 -3.23 -12.58 8.65
C GLY A 40 -2.00 -12.63 7.72
N ALA A 41 -0.89 -12.04 8.17
CA ALA A 41 0.37 -11.94 7.42
C ALA A 41 0.36 -11.14 6.10
N SER A 42 -0.79 -10.66 5.59
CA SER A 42 -0.85 -10.00 4.27
C SER A 42 -0.23 -8.59 4.21
N ALA A 43 -0.06 -7.87 5.32
CA ALA A 43 0.55 -6.53 5.29
C ALA A 43 2.05 -6.54 4.94
N LEU A 44 2.79 -7.54 5.42
CA LEU A 44 4.21 -7.67 5.04
C LEU A 44 4.32 -8.02 3.56
N MET A 45 3.41 -8.85 3.06
CA MET A 45 3.33 -9.19 1.65
C MET A 45 3.00 -7.94 0.81
N GLN A 46 2.07 -7.09 1.24
CA GLN A 46 1.79 -5.80 0.60
C GLN A 46 3.03 -4.90 0.57
N GLY A 47 3.70 -4.69 1.71
CA GLY A 47 4.90 -3.85 1.76
C GLY A 47 6.02 -4.31 0.83
N LEU A 48 6.21 -5.63 0.69
CA LEU A 48 7.18 -6.21 -0.24
C LEU A 48 6.69 -6.15 -1.70
N ALA A 49 5.41 -6.39 -1.95
CA ALA A 49 4.79 -6.27 -3.28
C ALA A 49 4.97 -4.84 -3.82
N ASP A 50 4.53 -3.86 -3.04
CA ASP A 50 4.60 -2.44 -3.39
C ASP A 50 6.05 -2.00 -3.59
N GLY A 51 6.92 -2.33 -2.62
CA GLY A 51 8.29 -1.83 -2.55
C GLY A 51 9.29 -2.51 -3.50
N TYR A 52 9.10 -3.80 -3.81
CA TYR A 52 10.04 -4.55 -4.65
C TYR A 52 9.51 -4.78 -6.06
N PHE A 53 8.21 -5.00 -6.23
CA PHE A 53 7.65 -5.44 -7.52
C PHE A 53 6.93 -4.34 -8.29
N VAL A 54 6.48 -3.26 -7.66
CA VAL A 54 5.73 -2.20 -8.35
C VAL A 54 6.56 -0.93 -8.45
N ILE A 55 6.94 -0.32 -7.32
CA ILE A 55 7.57 1.02 -7.33
C ILE A 55 8.82 1.14 -8.20
N PRO A 56 9.74 0.15 -8.32
CA PRO A 56 10.93 0.32 -9.15
C PRO A 56 10.62 0.42 -10.65
N TYR A 57 9.51 -0.18 -11.10
CA TYR A 57 9.06 -0.13 -12.48
C TYR A 57 8.21 1.11 -12.79
N THR A 58 7.72 1.78 -11.75
CA THR A 58 6.93 3.01 -11.89
C THR A 58 7.80 4.27 -11.93
N ILE A 59 8.83 4.34 -11.09
CA ILE A 59 9.67 5.54 -10.96
C ILE A 59 10.84 5.58 -11.96
N GLY A 60 11.06 4.49 -12.69
CA GLY A 60 12.17 4.29 -13.65
C GLY A 60 11.98 4.99 -14.98
#